data_AF-A0A379WZQ6-F1
#
_entry.id   AF-A0A379WZQ6-F1
#
_cell.length_a   1.000
_cell.length_b   1.000
_cell.length_c   1.000
_cell.angle_alpha   90.00
_cell.angle_beta   90.00
_cell.angle_gamma   90.00
#
_symmetry.space_group_name_H-M   'P 1'
#
loop_
_entity.id
_entity.type
_entity.pdbx_description
1 polymer ?
#
loop_
_entity_poly.entity_id
_entity_poly.type
_entity_poly.pdbx_seq_one_letter_code
_entity_poly.pdbx_strand_id
1 'polypeptide(L)' 'MIRTMLQGKLHRVKVTQADLHYEGSCAIDQDFLDASGIWKTKRLISGT' A
#
# COMPACT_ATOMS: atom_id res chain seq x y z
N MET A 1 -25.87 9.03 4.25
CA MET A 1 -24.54 9.66 4.19
C MET A 1 -23.48 8.57 4.19
N ILE A 2 -22.51 8.61 3.28
CA ILE A 2 -21.43 7.61 3.18
C ILE A 2 -20.18 8.17 3.86
N ARG A 3 -19.51 7.37 4.69
CA ARG A 3 -18.25 7.72 5.36
C ARG A 3 -17.09 6.94 4.76
N THR A 4 -16.00 7.62 4.44
CA THR A 4 -14.75 6.97 4.02
C THR A 4 -13.95 6.64 5.27
N MET A 5 -13.73 5.35 5.52
CA MET A 5 -12.93 4.86 6.65
C MET A 5 -11.62 4.26 6.14
N LEU A 6 -10.57 4.37 6.94
CA LEU A 6 -9.31 3.67 6.70
C LEU A 6 -9.54 2.18 6.92
N GLN A 7 -9.28 1.35 5.91
CA GLN A 7 -9.46 -0.11 6.04
C GLN A 7 -8.22 -0.78 6.66
N GLY A 8 -7.01 -0.30 6.36
CA GLY A 8 -5.77 -0.87 6.87
C GLY A 8 -4.60 0.10 6.65
N LYS A 9 -3.54 -0.05 7.44
CA LYS A 9 -2.29 0.71 7.26
C LYS A 9 -1.08 -0.21 7.46
N LEU A 10 -0.03 0.07 6.69
CA LEU A 10 1.31 -0.45 6.95
C LEU A 10 2.08 0.61 7.74
N HIS A 11 2.33 0.35 9.02
CA HIS A 11 2.96 1.34 9.90
C HIS A 11 4.48 1.20 9.87
N ARG A 12 5.17 2.26 9.44
CA ARG A 12 6.65 2.37 9.45
C ARG A 12 7.37 1.28 8.64
N VAL A 13 6.77 0.83 7.54
CA VAL A 13 7.45 -0.05 6.59
C VAL A 13 8.60 0.68 5.90
N LYS A 14 9.65 -0.05 5.56
CA LYS A 14 10.85 0.48 4.91
C LYS A 14 10.76 0.28 3.40
N VAL A 15 11.15 1.30 2.64
CA VAL A 15 11.33 1.17 1.19
C VAL A 15 12.55 0.27 0.94
N THR A 16 12.33 -0.85 0.25
CA THR A 16 13.38 -1.81 -0.12
C THR A 16 14.00 -1.46 -1.47
N GLN A 17 13.20 -0.97 -2.41
CA GLN A 17 13.63 -0.59 -3.75
C GLN A 17 12.84 0.63 -4.23
N ALA A 18 13.53 1.54 -4.92
CA ALA A 18 12.94 2.65 -5.66
C ALA A 18 13.68 2.75 -7.00
N ASP A 19 12.95 2.58 -8.08
CA ASP A 19 13.49 2.61 -9.45
C ASP A 19 12.67 3.60 -10.27
N LEU A 20 13.36 4.52 -10.95
CA LEU A 20 12.75 5.54 -11.80
C LEU A 20 12.14 4.94 -13.07
N HIS A 21 12.67 3.80 -13.54
CA HIS A 21 12.24 3.13 -14.76
C HIS A 21 11.20 2.04 -14.49
N TYR A 22 10.83 1.80 -13.22
CA TYR A 22 9.77 0.86 -12.90
C TYR A 22 8.40 1.43 -13.30
N GLU A 23 7.76 0.81 -14.28
CA GLU A 23 6.39 1.11 -14.67
C GLU A 23 5.40 0.33 -13.79
N GLY A 24 4.73 1.03 -12.89
CA GLY A 24 3.77 0.44 -11.97
C GLY A 24 3.44 1.36 -10.79
N SER A 25 2.59 0.86 -9.88
CA SER A 25 2.35 1.51 -8.60
C SER A 25 3.41 1.08 -7.58
N CYS A 26 3.02 0.86 -6.31
CA CYS A 26 3.93 0.38 -5.29
C CYS A 26 3.84 -1.16 -5.21
N ALA A 27 4.96 -1.85 -5.42
CA ALA A 27 5.05 -3.28 -5.12
C ALA A 27 5.12 -3.47 -3.60
N ILE A 28 4.19 -4.25 -3.06
CA ILE A 28 4.10 -4.59 -1.63
C ILE A 28 4.10 -6.12 -1.54
N ASP A 29 4.81 -6.65 -0.54
CA ASP A 29 4.81 -8.08 -0.24
C ASP A 29 3.39 -8.60 0.01
N GLN A 30 3.09 -9.78 -0.52
CA GLN A 30 1.78 -10.42 -0.37
C GLN A 30 1.46 -10.65 1.11
N ASP A 31 2.45 -10.99 1.92
CA ASP A 31 2.25 -11.21 3.37
C ASP A 31 1.78 -9.93 4.09
N PHE A 32 2.28 -8.76 3.66
CA PHE A 32 1.84 -7.47 4.21
C PHE A 32 0.46 -7.06 3.71
N LEU A 33 0.13 -7.39 2.46
CA LEU A 33 -1.22 -7.18 1.90
C LEU A 33 -2.25 -8.01 2.66
N ASP A 34 -1.94 -9.29 2.90
CA ASP A 34 -2.82 -10.21 3.62
C ASP A 34 -2.98 -9.79 5.08
N ALA A 35 -1.89 -9.43 5.76
CA ALA A 35 -1.92 -8.96 7.15
C ALA A 35 -2.70 -7.63 7.33
N SER A 36 -2.70 -6.76 6.32
CA SER A 36 -3.41 -5.47 6.36
C SER A 36 -4.82 -5.51 5.76
N GLY A 37 -5.21 -6.63 5.14
CA GLY A 37 -6.45 -6.77 4.38
C GLY A 37 -6.53 -5.86 3.15
N ILE A 38 -5.39 -5.41 2.62
CA ILE A 38 -5.29 -4.58 1.43
C ILE A 38 -5.13 -5.49 0.21
N TRP A 39 -5.85 -5.21 -0.88
CA TRP A 39 -5.74 -5.96 -2.13
C TRP A 39 -4.88 -5.23 -3.16
N LYS A 40 -4.22 -5.98 -4.05
CA LYS A 40 -3.25 -5.48 -5.04
C LYS A 40 -3.74 -4.32 -5.93
N THR A 41 -5.05 -4.23 -6.18
CA THR A 41 -5.65 -3.18 -7.02
C THR A 41 -6.24 -1.99 -6.23
N LYS A 42 -6.10 -2.00 -4.90
CA LYS A 42 -6.72 -0.99 -4.03
C LYS A 42 -5.92 0.31 -4.04
N ARG A 43 -6.62 1.44 -3.97
CA ARG A 43 -5.98 2.76 -3.90
C ARG A 43 -5.17 2.91 -2.60
N LEU A 44 -3.87 3.05 -2.74
CA LEU A 44 -2.94 3.38 -1.66
C LEU A 44 -2.83 4.90 -1.50
N ILE A 45 -2.63 5.36 -0.27
CA ILE A 45 -2.35 6.76 0.05
C ILE A 45 -1.02 6.76 0.80
N SER A 46 0.03 7.33 0.20
CA SER A 46 1.28 7.60 0.90
C SER A 46 1.14 8.90 1.69
N GLY A 47 1.38 8.83 3.01
CA GLY A 47 1.57 10.03 3.82
C GLY A 47 3.03 10.48 3.72
N THR A 48 3.26 11.77 3.50
CA THR A 48 4.59 12.39 3.64
C THR A 48 4.99 12.46 5.11
#